data_AF-A0A973BBG0-F1
#
_entry.id   AF-A0A973BBG0-F1
#
_cell.length_a   1.000
_cell.length_b   1.000
_cell.length_c   1.000
_cell.angle_alpha   90.00
_cell.angle_beta   90.00
_cell.angle_gamma   90.00
#
_symmetry.space_group_name_H-M   'P 1'
#
loop_
_entity.id
_entity.type
_entity.pdbx_description
1 polymer ?
#
loop_
_entity_poly.entity_id
_entity_poly.type
_entity_poly.pdbx_seq_one_letter_code
_entity_poly.pdbx_strand_id
1 'polypeptide(L)'
;MRNSKLILGVPTLFLFLLSCSTQEDNLAFLGDHKLEVETFFEEISSINLELDNENIIYITYQWDAKNKTIEYISSEEKEPDFFVLDKKAPNDDYTVECQNGDNSWNETCDGKFSCGRLIARCLDEGGCALTCQHEMAFAPQINTFYFGL
;
A
#
# COMPACT_ATOMS: atom_id res chain seq x y z
N MET A 1 27.10 55.71 34.32
CA MET A 1 26.84 55.77 32.87
C MET A 1 27.59 54.62 32.21
N ARG A 2 26.85 53.80 31.43
CA ARG A 2 27.27 52.86 30.34
C ARG A 2 28.39 51.83 30.65
N ASN A 3 28.07 50.54 30.77
CA ASN A 3 27.89 49.52 29.69
C ASN A 3 29.27 49.07 29.14
N SER A 4 29.66 47.80 29.01
CA SER A 4 28.91 46.58 28.66
C SER A 4 29.63 45.28 29.05
N LYS A 5 28.85 44.40 29.67
CA LYS A 5 28.79 42.92 29.64
C LYS A 5 29.82 42.15 28.79
N LEU A 6 30.62 41.31 29.48
CA LEU A 6 31.27 40.12 28.95
C LEU A 6 30.17 39.06 28.71
N ILE A 7 29.94 38.66 27.47
CA ILE A 7 29.02 37.56 27.13
C ILE A 7 29.89 36.34 26.83
N LEU A 8 29.91 35.39 27.77
CA LEU A 8 30.39 34.02 27.52
C LEU A 8 29.44 33.38 26.50
N GLY A 9 29.92 33.19 25.27
CA GLY A 9 29.21 32.41 24.26
C GLY A 9 29.24 30.94 24.62
N VAL A 10 28.14 30.43 25.17
CA VAL A 10 27.84 29.00 25.23
C VAL A 10 27.45 28.58 23.82
N PRO A 11 28.12 27.62 23.17
CA PRO A 11 27.65 27.10 21.90
C PRO A 11 26.44 26.21 22.21
N THR A 12 25.25 26.71 21.92
CA THR A 12 24.01 25.93 21.94
C THR A 12 24.15 24.87 20.85
N LEU A 13 24.57 23.67 21.25
CA LEU A 13 24.59 22.48 20.41
C LEU A 13 23.14 22.12 20.10
N PHE A 14 22.62 22.63 19.00
CA PHE A 14 21.36 22.20 18.40
C PHE A 14 21.56 20.75 17.94
N LEU A 15 21.35 19.79 18.85
CA LEU A 15 21.03 18.43 18.45
C LEU A 15 19.66 18.50 17.77
N PHE A 16 19.68 18.69 16.45
CA PHE A 16 18.62 18.16 15.60
C PHE A 16 18.63 16.64 15.82
N LEU A 17 17.83 16.19 16.79
CA LEU A 17 17.27 14.85 16.73
C LEU A 17 16.37 14.87 15.50
N LEU A 18 16.97 14.63 14.33
CA LEU A 18 16.29 13.93 13.27
C LEU A 18 15.93 12.59 13.89
N SER A 19 14.78 12.53 14.59
CA SER A 19 14.05 11.31 14.79
C SER A 19 13.62 10.88 13.39
N CYS A 20 14.56 10.30 12.64
CA CYS A 20 14.24 9.42 11.55
C CYS A 20 13.65 8.21 12.26
N SER A 21 12.33 8.23 12.52
CA SER A 21 11.59 6.99 12.69
C SER A 21 11.76 6.29 11.34
N THR A 22 12.72 5.39 11.26
CA THR A 22 12.76 4.39 10.20
C THR A 22 11.47 3.59 10.37
N GLN A 23 10.43 4.00 9.64
CA GLN A 23 9.24 3.21 9.43
C GLN A 23 9.76 1.95 8.73
N GLU A 24 9.85 0.85 9.46
CA GLU A 24 10.21 -0.43 8.87
C GLU A 24 9.09 -0.78 7.89
N ASP A 25 9.43 -0.85 6.61
CA ASP A 25 8.52 -1.27 5.57
C ASP A 25 8.22 -2.77 5.78
N ASN A 26 7.06 -3.06 6.38
CA ASN A 26 6.60 -4.41 6.69
C ASN A 26 6.48 -5.31 5.45
N LEU A 27 6.49 -4.73 4.25
CA LEU A 27 6.38 -5.41 2.96
C LEU A 27 7.70 -5.50 2.19
N ALA A 28 8.82 -5.02 2.76
CA ALA A 28 10.12 -5.02 2.09
C ALA A 28 10.59 -6.42 1.66
N PHE A 29 10.11 -7.49 2.31
CA PHE A 29 10.43 -8.87 1.96
C PHE A 29 9.87 -9.30 0.58
N LEU A 30 8.92 -8.53 0.01
CA LEU A 30 8.40 -8.75 -1.34
C LEU A 30 9.31 -8.17 -2.44
N GLY A 31 10.25 -7.29 -2.09
CA GLY A 31 10.97 -6.40 -3.01
C GLY A 31 12.16 -7.00 -3.77
N ASP A 32 12.28 -8.32 -3.85
CA ASP A 32 13.45 -9.01 -4.42
C ASP A 32 13.12 -9.88 -5.66
N HIS A 33 11.85 -10.01 -6.04
CA HIS A 33 11.45 -10.80 -7.19
C HIS A 33 10.07 -10.44 -7.76
N LYS A 34 9.82 -10.93 -8.99
CA LYS A 34 8.50 -10.90 -9.62
C LYS A 34 7.64 -12.04 -9.09
N LEU A 35 6.42 -11.73 -8.70
CA LEU A 35 5.43 -12.66 -8.15
C LEU A 35 4.26 -12.83 -9.11
N GLU A 36 3.68 -14.03 -9.17
CA GLU A 36 2.36 -14.19 -9.78
C GLU A 36 1.31 -13.44 -8.95
N VAL A 37 0.26 -12.92 -9.59
CA VAL A 37 -0.78 -12.10 -8.92
C VAL A 37 -1.38 -12.82 -7.71
N GLU A 38 -1.64 -14.12 -7.85
CA GLU A 38 -2.21 -14.96 -6.78
C GLU A 38 -1.27 -15.05 -5.58
N THR A 39 0.03 -15.23 -5.82
CA THR A 39 1.05 -15.28 -4.78
C THR A 39 1.22 -13.92 -4.12
N PHE A 40 1.30 -12.84 -4.90
CA PHE A 40 1.38 -11.49 -4.36
C PHE A 40 0.21 -11.17 -3.42
N PHE A 41 -1.01 -11.55 -3.82
CA PHE A 41 -2.19 -11.45 -2.96
C PHE A 41 -2.07 -12.31 -1.70
N GLU A 42 -1.68 -13.58 -1.83
CA GLU A 42 -1.54 -14.52 -0.70
C GLU A 42 -0.54 -13.99 0.33
N GLU A 43 0.60 -13.45 -0.13
CA GLU A 43 1.59 -12.85 0.76
C GLU A 43 1.03 -11.63 1.49
N ILE A 44 0.46 -10.65 0.79
CA ILE A 44 -0.07 -9.42 1.42
C ILE A 44 -1.19 -9.71 2.42
N SER A 45 -2.11 -10.60 2.04
CA SER A 45 -3.26 -10.95 2.87
C SER A 45 -2.91 -11.81 4.10
N SER A 46 -1.75 -12.48 4.08
CA SER A 46 -1.30 -13.32 5.20
C SER A 46 -0.51 -12.56 6.26
N ILE A 47 -0.17 -11.29 6.02
CA ILE A 47 0.63 -10.52 6.97
C ILE A 47 -0.27 -9.99 8.07
N ASN A 48 0.13 -10.24 9.31
CA ASN A 48 -0.48 -9.61 10.46
C ASN A 48 0.07 -8.19 10.63
N LEU A 49 -0.60 -7.23 10.00
CA LEU A 49 -0.23 -5.82 10.04
C LEU A 49 -0.88 -5.17 11.27
N GLU A 50 -0.06 -4.75 12.24
CA GLU A 50 -0.53 -3.96 13.38
C GLU A 50 -0.74 -2.50 12.94
N LEU A 51 -1.81 -2.25 12.19
CA LEU A 51 -2.18 -0.90 11.78
C LEU A 51 -2.94 -0.18 12.88
N ASP A 52 -2.72 1.13 12.99
CA ASP A 52 -3.68 2.01 13.65
C ASP A 52 -5.05 1.85 12.95
N ASN A 53 -6.13 1.84 13.73
CA ASN A 53 -7.48 1.45 13.27
C ASN A 53 -8.03 2.22 12.06
N GLU A 54 -7.41 3.36 11.72
CA GLU A 54 -7.82 4.29 10.67
C GLU A 54 -6.91 4.23 9.44
N ASN A 55 -5.72 3.65 9.55
CA ASN A 55 -4.75 3.57 8.46
C ASN A 55 -5.02 2.37 7.55
N ILE A 56 -4.61 2.52 6.29
CA ILE A 56 -4.54 1.45 5.30
C ILE A 56 -3.16 1.46 4.65
N ILE A 57 -2.86 0.43 3.87
CA ILE A 57 -1.55 0.29 3.23
C ILE A 57 -1.69 0.59 1.75
N TYR A 58 -0.98 1.62 1.30
CA TYR A 58 -0.79 1.90 -0.11
C TYR A 58 0.43 1.11 -0.58
N ILE A 59 0.28 0.36 -1.66
CA ILE A 59 1.31 -0.52 -2.22
C ILE A 59 1.56 -0.07 -3.65
N THR A 60 2.78 0.43 -3.89
CA THR A 60 3.28 0.73 -5.23
C THR A 60 3.96 -0.50 -5.78
N TYR A 61 3.63 -0.87 -7.01
CA TYR A 61 4.18 -2.04 -7.67
C TYR A 61 4.26 -1.84 -9.18
N GLN A 62 5.06 -2.69 -9.82
CA GLN A 62 5.17 -2.78 -11.26
C GLN A 62 4.40 -4.00 -11.77
N TRP A 63 3.39 -3.76 -12.60
CA TRP A 63 2.60 -4.79 -13.27
C TRP A 63 3.23 -5.14 -14.61
N ASP A 64 3.53 -6.43 -14.84
CA ASP A 64 3.95 -6.99 -16.12
C ASP A 64 2.76 -7.72 -16.76
N ALA A 65 2.04 -7.02 -17.64
CA ALA A 65 0.82 -7.51 -18.27
C ALA A 65 1.06 -8.74 -19.17
N LYS A 66 2.28 -8.89 -19.70
CA LYS A 66 2.64 -10.01 -20.57
C LYS A 66 2.81 -11.30 -19.77
N ASN A 67 3.53 -11.23 -18.66
CA ASN A 67 3.84 -12.40 -17.83
C ASN A 67 2.85 -12.61 -16.70
N LYS A 68 1.93 -11.66 -16.48
CA LYS A 68 0.95 -11.64 -15.39
C LYS A 68 1.61 -11.69 -14.01
N THR A 69 2.66 -10.87 -13.86
CA THR A 69 3.45 -10.80 -12.62
C THR A 69 3.52 -9.39 -12.06
N ILE A 70 3.60 -9.30 -10.74
CA ILE A 70 3.75 -8.08 -9.97
C ILE A 70 5.14 -8.04 -9.35
N GLU A 71 5.80 -6.88 -9.41
CA GLU A 71 7.05 -6.61 -8.70
C GLU A 71 6.80 -5.49 -7.68
N TYR A 72 6.99 -5.79 -6.40
CA TYR A 72 6.82 -4.81 -5.33
C TYR A 72 7.86 -3.69 -5.45
N ILE A 73 7.45 -2.44 -5.23
CA ILE A 73 8.36 -1.29 -5.22
C ILE A 73 8.46 -0.69 -3.81
N SER A 74 7.33 -0.34 -3.21
CA SER A 74 7.28 0.31 -1.90
C SER A 74 5.87 0.27 -1.31
N SER A 75 5.78 0.55 -0.01
CA SER A 75 4.51 0.69 0.68
C SER A 75 4.52 1.89 1.63
N GLU A 76 3.33 2.42 1.90
CA GLU A 76 3.11 3.51 2.84
C GLU A 76 1.84 3.22 3.65
N GLU A 77 1.97 3.27 4.98
CA GLU A 77 0.84 3.24 5.90
C GLU A 77 0.37 4.67 6.16
N LYS A 78 -0.88 4.97 5.80
CA LYS A 78 -1.48 6.29 6.02
C LYS A 78 -3.01 6.22 6.09
N GLU A 79 -3.61 7.31 6.56
CA GLU A 79 -5.05 7.50 6.46
C GLU A 79 -5.49 7.47 4.98
N PRO A 80 -6.63 6.82 4.67
CA PRO A 80 -7.14 6.77 3.32
C PRO A 80 -7.50 8.17 2.81
N ASP A 81 -7.03 8.50 1.61
CA ASP A 81 -7.40 9.72 0.87
C ASP A 81 -8.72 9.56 0.08
N PHE A 82 -9.37 8.40 0.21
CA PHE A 82 -10.66 8.06 -0.37
C PHE A 82 -11.64 7.53 0.69
N PHE A 83 -12.92 7.41 0.32
CA PHE A 83 -13.93 6.84 1.21
C PHE A 83 -13.81 5.30 1.22
N VAL A 84 -13.29 4.76 2.32
CA VAL A 84 -13.28 3.32 2.59
C VAL A 84 -14.72 2.84 2.81
N LEU A 85 -15.11 1.78 2.13
CA LEU A 85 -16.46 1.23 2.24
C LEU A 85 -16.63 0.56 3.60
N ASP A 86 -17.65 0.92 4.36
CA ASP A 86 -17.94 0.34 5.69
C ASP A 86 -18.35 -1.14 5.67
N LYS A 87 -18.40 -1.76 4.49
CA LYS A 87 -18.89 -3.13 4.33
C LYS A 87 -17.74 -4.11 4.28
N LYS A 88 -17.46 -4.73 5.44
CA LYS A 88 -16.60 -5.91 5.50
C LYS A 88 -17.14 -7.01 4.57
N ALA A 89 -16.24 -7.68 3.87
CA ALA A 89 -16.58 -8.88 3.10
C ALA A 89 -17.31 -9.90 4.02
N PRO A 90 -18.30 -10.65 3.51
CA PRO A 90 -18.92 -11.71 4.30
C PRO A 90 -17.87 -12.74 4.72
N ASN A 91 -17.91 -13.23 5.97
CA ASN A 91 -16.96 -14.22 6.50
C ASN A 91 -15.49 -13.72 6.47
N ASP A 92 -14.55 -14.64 6.22
CA ASP A 92 -13.11 -14.38 6.01
C ASP A 92 -12.79 -14.13 4.52
N ASP A 93 -13.79 -13.78 3.71
CA ASP A 93 -13.64 -13.45 2.29
C ASP A 93 -12.94 -12.08 2.13
N TYR A 94 -12.61 -11.76 0.88
CA TYR A 94 -12.04 -10.49 0.44
C TYR A 94 -12.94 -9.81 -0.58
N THR A 95 -12.81 -8.49 -0.70
CA THR A 95 -13.43 -7.69 -1.77
C THR A 95 -12.34 -7.06 -2.63
N VAL A 96 -12.52 -7.11 -3.96
CA VAL A 96 -11.70 -6.35 -4.92
C VAL A 96 -12.57 -5.24 -5.49
N GLU A 97 -12.19 -4.00 -5.20
CA GLU A 97 -12.77 -2.79 -5.74
C GLU A 97 -11.89 -2.29 -6.88
N CYS A 98 -12.41 -2.32 -8.11
CA CYS A 98 -11.69 -1.91 -9.31
C CYS A 98 -12.28 -0.63 -9.88
N GLN A 99 -11.44 0.38 -10.09
CA GLN A 99 -11.82 1.62 -10.76
C GLN A 99 -10.89 1.89 -11.95
N ASN A 100 -11.42 1.81 -13.17
CA ASN A 100 -10.66 2.07 -14.40
C ASN A 100 -11.50 2.92 -15.36
N GLY A 101 -11.54 4.24 -15.12
CA GLY A 101 -12.33 5.17 -15.91
C GLY A 101 -13.83 4.86 -15.84
N ASP A 102 -14.44 4.51 -16.98
CA ASP A 102 -15.87 4.16 -17.05
C ASP A 102 -16.19 2.75 -16.53
N ASN A 103 -15.17 1.91 -16.31
CA ASN A 103 -15.33 0.56 -15.78
C ASN A 103 -15.06 0.55 -14.28
N SER A 104 -16.12 0.51 -13.48
CA SER A 104 -16.01 0.32 -12.03
C SER A 104 -16.86 -0.86 -11.60
N TRP A 105 -16.27 -1.74 -10.79
CA TRP A 105 -16.96 -2.89 -10.24
C TRP A 105 -16.37 -3.30 -8.90
N ASN A 106 -17.17 -4.03 -8.13
CA ASN A 106 -16.70 -4.75 -6.97
C ASN A 106 -17.23 -6.17 -6.93
N GLU A 107 -16.34 -7.08 -6.57
CA GLU A 107 -16.64 -8.50 -6.50
C GLU A 107 -15.93 -9.12 -5.29
N THR A 108 -16.63 -10.06 -4.63
CA THR A 108 -16.10 -10.80 -3.49
C THR A 108 -15.36 -12.06 -3.95
N CYS A 109 -14.32 -12.44 -3.24
CA CYS A 109 -13.54 -13.65 -3.49
C CYS A 109 -13.09 -14.30 -2.17
N ASP A 110 -12.89 -15.61 -2.19
CA ASP A 110 -12.75 -16.46 -1.00
C ASP A 110 -11.40 -17.19 -0.92
N GLY A 111 -10.43 -16.82 -1.76
CA GLY A 111 -9.10 -17.42 -1.74
C GLY A 111 -8.19 -16.94 -2.85
N LYS A 112 -6.92 -17.34 -2.79
CA LYS A 112 -5.86 -16.81 -3.67
C LYS A 112 -6.17 -16.88 -5.16
N PHE A 113 -6.76 -17.99 -5.62
CA PHE A 113 -7.11 -18.19 -7.03
C PHE A 113 -8.29 -17.30 -7.45
N SER A 114 -9.33 -17.19 -6.63
CA SER A 114 -10.50 -16.37 -6.95
C SER A 114 -10.17 -14.89 -6.88
N CYS A 115 -9.40 -14.46 -5.88
CA CYS A 115 -8.95 -13.08 -5.70
C CYS A 115 -7.90 -12.67 -6.73
N GLY A 116 -6.88 -13.49 -6.96
CA GLY A 116 -5.85 -13.19 -7.95
C GLY A 116 -6.41 -13.05 -9.37
N ARG A 117 -7.45 -13.82 -9.72
CA ARG A 117 -8.17 -13.65 -11.00
C ARG A 117 -8.90 -12.30 -11.09
N LEU A 118 -9.57 -11.85 -10.02
CA LEU A 118 -10.24 -10.55 -10.02
C LEU A 118 -9.22 -9.40 -10.12
N ILE A 119 -8.12 -9.50 -9.37
CA ILE A 119 -7.03 -8.53 -9.43
C ILE A 119 -6.43 -8.48 -10.84
N ALA A 120 -6.07 -9.62 -11.42
CA ALA A 120 -5.52 -9.68 -12.78
C ALA A 120 -6.48 -9.09 -13.81
N ARG A 121 -7.79 -9.36 -13.69
CA ARG A 121 -8.83 -8.73 -14.52
C ARG A 121 -8.80 -7.21 -14.37
N CYS A 122 -8.74 -6.70 -13.15
CA CYS A 122 -8.69 -5.25 -12.91
C CYS A 122 -7.45 -4.61 -13.54
N LEU A 123 -6.28 -5.22 -13.36
CA LEU A 123 -5.02 -4.73 -13.94
C LEU A 123 -5.02 -4.77 -15.47
N ASP A 124 -5.68 -5.75 -16.07
CA ASP A 124 -5.84 -5.85 -17.53
C ASP A 124 -6.79 -4.78 -18.07
N GLU A 125 -7.86 -4.47 -17.35
CA GLU A 125 -8.81 -3.39 -17.69
C GLU A 125 -8.17 -1.99 -17.57
N GLY A 126 -7.12 -1.83 -16.76
CA GLY A 126 -6.35 -0.59 -16.60
C GLY A 126 -5.48 -0.18 -17.80
N GLY A 127 -5.43 -1.00 -18.86
CA GLY A 127 -4.84 -0.61 -20.15
C GLY A 127 -3.32 -0.67 -20.24
N CYS A 128 -2.66 -1.42 -19.35
CA CYS A 128 -1.21 -1.59 -19.36
C CYS A 128 -0.73 -2.43 -20.55
N ALA A 129 0.05 -1.84 -21.47
CA ALA A 129 0.48 -2.51 -22.70
C ALA A 129 1.65 -3.49 -22.53
N LEU A 130 2.57 -3.23 -21.59
CA LEU A 130 3.75 -4.07 -21.34
C LEU A 130 4.02 -4.14 -19.84
N THR A 131 4.61 -3.06 -19.32
CA THR A 131 4.95 -2.94 -17.92
C THR A 131 4.66 -1.52 -17.46
N CYS A 132 3.93 -1.39 -16.37
CA CYS A 132 3.46 -0.11 -15.86
C CYS A 132 3.53 -0.13 -14.34
N GLN A 133 3.76 1.04 -13.77
CA GLN A 133 3.69 1.23 -12.33
C GLN A 133 2.24 1.56 -11.95
N HIS A 134 1.74 0.90 -10.92
CA HIS A 134 0.43 1.15 -10.33
C HIS A 134 0.56 1.31 -8.82
N GLU A 135 -0.47 1.90 -8.24
CA GLU A 135 -0.71 1.90 -6.81
C GLU A 135 -2.04 1.18 -6.55
N MET A 136 -2.07 0.42 -5.45
CA MET A 136 -3.29 -0.13 -4.88
C MET A 136 -3.32 0.19 -3.40
N ALA A 137 -4.50 0.13 -2.78
CA ALA A 137 -4.60 0.20 -1.33
C ALA A 137 -5.22 -1.07 -0.76
N PHE A 138 -4.69 -1.56 0.36
CA PHE A 138 -5.23 -2.69 1.10
C PHE A 138 -5.73 -2.24 2.46
N ALA A 139 -7.02 -2.47 2.71
CA ALA A 139 -7.69 -2.20 3.98
C ALA A 139 -7.92 -3.52 4.73
N PRO A 140 -6.97 -3.97 5.59
CA PRO A 140 -7.07 -5.25 6.29
C PRO A 140 -8.24 -5.31 7.27
N GLN A 141 -8.70 -4.18 7.81
CA GLN A 141 -9.84 -4.12 8.73
C GLN A 141 -11.16 -4.63 8.11
N ILE A 142 -11.28 -4.54 6.78
CA ILE A 142 -12.45 -4.94 6.01
C ILE A 142 -12.14 -5.94 4.89
N ASN A 143 -10.91 -6.47 4.84
CA ASN A 143 -10.41 -7.38 3.81
C ASN A 143 -10.65 -6.88 2.37
N THR A 144 -10.35 -5.59 2.09
CA THR A 144 -10.64 -5.00 0.77
C THR A 144 -9.38 -4.48 0.09
N PHE A 145 -9.24 -4.82 -1.18
CA PHE A 145 -8.22 -4.28 -2.08
C PHE A 145 -8.86 -3.26 -3.02
N TYR A 146 -8.26 -2.08 -3.11
CA TYR A 146 -8.69 -0.97 -3.96
C TYR A 146 -7.67 -0.74 -5.08
N PHE A 147 -8.14 -0.71 -6.32
CA PHE A 147 -7.31 -0.49 -7.50
C PHE A 147 -7.80 0.70 -8.32
N GLY A 148 -6.85 1.44 -8.91
CA GLY A 148 -7.14 2.57 -9.78
C GLY A 148 -7.66 3.81 -9.05
N LEU A 149 -7.11 4.02 -7.85
CA LEU A 149 -7.27 5.21 -7.03
C LEU A 149 -6.71 6.47 -7.72
#